data_AF-A0A7W1K0P6-F1
#
_entry.id   AF-A0A7W1K0P6-F1
#
_cell.length_a   1.000
_cell.length_b   1.000
_cell.length_c   1.000
_cell.angle_alpha   90.00
_cell.angle_beta   90.00
_cell.angle_gamma   90.00
#
_symmetry.space_group_name_H-M   'P 1'
#
loop_
_entity.id
_entity.type
_entity.pdbx_description
1 polymer ?
#
loop_
_entity_poly.entity_id
_entity_poly.type
_entity_poly.pdbx_seq_one_letter_code
_entity_poly.pdbx_strand_id
1 'polypeptide(L)'
;MTKRRMITAAAGAAAFTLCAVGLHLSPLALARLALLGAALGAVVESDLAQRRIPNRIVVPAAVACAALWVAGGIVPFALIDGVVLVVVLLALSLCRSQALGMGDVKLALLLVLGLDGRGVLALLVALALAACFGVLLVVRHGRAGGSRQLPLAPFFAAGALIALLA
;
A
#
# COMPACT_ATOMS: atom_id res chain seq x y z
N MET A 1 -15.56 0.02 14.08
CA MET A 1 -15.19 0.62 12.76
C MET A 1 -16.31 1.55 12.33
N THR A 2 -16.03 2.66 11.63
CA THR A 2 -17.07 3.52 11.07
C THR A 2 -17.69 2.85 9.82
N LYS A 3 -18.98 3.14 9.51
CA LYS A 3 -19.66 2.57 8.33
C LYS A 3 -18.87 2.79 7.03
N ARG A 4 -18.33 4.00 6.82
CA ARG A 4 -17.51 4.34 5.62
C ARG A 4 -16.24 3.51 5.52
N ARG A 5 -15.54 3.25 6.64
CA ARG A 5 -14.35 2.38 6.66
C ARG A 5 -14.70 0.92 6.33
N MET A 6 -15.86 0.44 6.72
CA MET A 6 -16.30 -0.91 6.36
C MET A 6 -16.59 -1.02 4.86
N ILE A 7 -17.26 -0.02 4.28
CA ILE A 7 -17.59 0.01 2.85
C ILE A 7 -16.31 0.04 2.01
N THR A 8 -15.37 0.93 2.34
CA THR A 8 -14.09 1.04 1.62
C THR A 8 -13.21 -0.19 1.79
N ALA A 9 -13.19 -0.81 2.97
CA ALA A 9 -12.53 -2.09 3.18
C ALA A 9 -13.16 -3.21 2.33
N ALA A 10 -14.49 -3.31 2.31
CA ALA A 10 -15.18 -4.31 1.51
C ALA A 10 -14.94 -4.11 0.01
N ALA A 11 -14.98 -2.86 -0.47
CA ALA A 11 -14.66 -2.53 -1.86
C ALA A 11 -13.21 -2.87 -2.23
N GLY A 12 -12.25 -2.56 -1.35
CA GLY A 12 -10.85 -2.92 -1.53
C GLY A 12 -10.64 -4.43 -1.57
N ALA A 13 -11.25 -5.17 -0.63
CA ALA A 13 -11.22 -6.63 -0.63
C ALA A 13 -11.77 -7.20 -1.94
N ALA A 14 -12.96 -6.74 -2.37
CA ALA A 14 -13.61 -7.19 -3.59
C ALA A 14 -12.77 -6.92 -4.84
N ALA A 15 -12.16 -5.73 -4.96
CA ALA A 15 -11.31 -5.41 -6.11
C ALA A 15 -10.11 -6.36 -6.22
N PHE A 16 -9.38 -6.56 -5.11
CA PHE A 16 -8.20 -7.43 -5.10
C PHE A 16 -8.56 -8.92 -5.26
N THR A 17 -9.67 -9.38 -4.70
CA THR A 17 -10.13 -10.76 -4.91
C THR A 17 -10.56 -10.98 -6.35
N LEU A 18 -11.28 -10.04 -6.97
CA LEU A 18 -11.67 -10.15 -8.37
C LEU A 18 -10.45 -10.22 -9.30
N CYS A 19 -9.42 -9.39 -9.06
CA CYS A 19 -8.15 -9.50 -9.78
C CYS A 19 -7.49 -10.85 -9.56
N ALA A 20 -7.42 -11.33 -8.32
CA ALA A 20 -6.80 -12.61 -7.99
C ALA A 20 -7.52 -13.81 -8.63
N VAL A 21 -8.86 -13.78 -8.68
CA VAL A 21 -9.67 -14.79 -9.38
C VAL A 21 -9.42 -14.74 -10.88
N GLY A 22 -9.41 -13.54 -11.47
CA GLY A 22 -9.14 -13.36 -12.91
C GLY A 22 -7.74 -13.80 -13.32
N LEU A 23 -6.77 -13.75 -12.40
CA LEU A 23 -5.39 -14.22 -12.59
C LEU A 23 -5.22 -15.71 -12.23
N HIS A 24 -6.29 -16.42 -11.87
CA HIS A 24 -6.27 -17.84 -11.48
C HIS A 24 -5.25 -18.17 -10.37
N LEU A 25 -5.10 -17.26 -9.38
CA LEU A 25 -4.15 -17.44 -8.29
C LEU A 25 -4.61 -18.50 -7.28
N SER A 26 -3.65 -19.01 -6.48
CA SER A 26 -3.94 -20.01 -5.46
C SER A 26 -4.90 -19.50 -4.37
N PRO A 27 -5.60 -20.40 -3.64
CA PRO A 27 -6.50 -20.00 -2.55
C PRO A 27 -5.82 -19.16 -1.45
N LEU A 28 -4.55 -19.45 -1.17
CA LEU A 28 -3.75 -18.67 -0.21
C LEU A 28 -3.45 -17.26 -0.75
N ALA A 29 -3.13 -17.13 -2.04
CA ALA A 29 -2.94 -15.84 -2.68
C ALA A 29 -4.25 -15.02 -2.70
N LEU A 30 -5.39 -15.66 -2.95
CA LEU A 30 -6.71 -15.05 -2.85
C LEU A 30 -6.97 -14.49 -1.45
N ALA A 31 -6.75 -15.30 -0.40
CA ALA A 31 -6.93 -14.85 0.98
C ALA A 31 -6.01 -13.67 1.33
N ARG A 32 -4.75 -13.72 0.89
CA ARG A 32 -3.77 -12.64 1.11
C ARG A 32 -4.17 -11.36 0.41
N LEU A 33 -4.58 -11.42 -0.85
CA LEU A 33 -4.96 -10.25 -1.63
C LEU A 33 -6.31 -9.67 -1.14
N ALA A 34 -7.25 -10.50 -0.71
CA ALA A 34 -8.48 -10.05 -0.04
C ALA A 34 -8.17 -9.24 1.22
N LEU A 35 -7.27 -9.75 2.06
CA LEU A 35 -6.83 -9.09 3.29
C LEU A 35 -6.08 -7.78 2.99
N LEU A 36 -5.15 -7.81 2.03
CA LEU A 36 -4.42 -6.63 1.56
C LEU A 36 -5.38 -5.55 1.07
N GLY A 37 -6.33 -5.92 0.19
CA GLY A 37 -7.34 -5.02 -0.34
C GLY A 37 -8.23 -4.43 0.76
N ALA A 38 -8.66 -5.24 1.73
CA ALA A 38 -9.44 -4.77 2.88
C ALA A 38 -8.65 -3.74 3.72
N ALA A 39 -7.39 -4.04 4.00
CA ALA A 39 -6.51 -3.17 4.77
C ALA A 39 -6.27 -1.85 4.04
N LEU A 40 -5.92 -1.90 2.75
CA LEU A 40 -5.71 -0.71 1.92
C LEU A 40 -6.97 0.14 1.83
N GLY A 41 -8.14 -0.45 1.56
CA GLY A 41 -9.41 0.27 1.55
C GLY A 41 -9.71 0.98 2.88
N ALA A 42 -9.53 0.29 4.01
CA ALA A 42 -9.74 0.89 5.33
C ALA A 42 -8.73 2.01 5.65
N VAL A 43 -7.49 1.88 5.16
CA VAL A 43 -6.43 2.87 5.35
C VAL A 43 -6.65 4.07 4.45
N VAL A 44 -7.09 3.90 3.21
CA VAL A 44 -7.49 4.99 2.29
C VAL A 44 -8.52 5.90 2.93
N GLU A 45 -9.59 5.35 3.49
CA GLU A 45 -10.59 6.17 4.19
C GLU A 45 -10.01 6.86 5.43
N SER A 46 -9.11 6.20 6.16
CA SER A 46 -8.46 6.80 7.35
C SER A 46 -7.52 7.96 6.95
N ASP A 47 -6.81 7.81 5.83
CA ASP A 47 -5.89 8.80 5.30
C ASP A 47 -6.64 10.01 4.71
N LEU A 48 -7.71 9.76 3.96
CA LEU A 48 -8.57 10.82 3.42
C LEU A 48 -9.29 11.61 4.53
N ALA A 49 -9.77 10.93 5.58
CA ALA A 49 -10.52 11.58 6.65
C ALA A 49 -9.62 12.27 7.69
N GLN A 50 -8.47 11.68 8.03
CA GLN A 50 -7.68 12.05 9.21
C GLN A 50 -6.20 12.27 8.90
N ARG A 51 -5.74 12.01 7.66
CA ARG A 51 -4.32 12.04 7.25
C ARG A 51 -3.44 11.20 8.17
N ARG A 52 -3.94 10.02 8.54
CA ARG A 52 -3.27 9.10 9.46
C ARG A 52 -3.38 7.68 8.97
N ILE A 53 -2.25 6.98 9.06
CA ILE A 53 -2.13 5.56 8.78
C ILE A 53 -2.15 4.78 10.10
N PRO A 54 -3.27 4.10 10.46
CA PRO A 54 -3.43 3.49 11.77
C PRO A 54 -2.68 2.15 11.89
N ASN A 55 -1.73 2.05 12.84
CA ASN A 55 -0.98 0.82 13.14
C ASN A 55 -1.89 -0.38 13.42
N ARG A 56 -3.03 -0.14 14.09
CA ARG A 56 -4.05 -1.16 14.41
C ARG A 56 -4.66 -1.85 13.18
N ILE A 57 -4.49 -1.30 11.97
CA ILE A 57 -4.89 -1.94 10.72
C ILE A 57 -3.66 -2.50 10.01
N VAL A 58 -2.64 -1.65 9.82
CA VAL A 58 -1.50 -1.99 8.96
C VAL A 58 -0.64 -3.10 9.55
N VAL A 59 -0.38 -3.08 10.86
CA VAL A 59 0.49 -4.08 11.49
C VAL A 59 -0.14 -5.47 11.49
N PRO A 60 -1.41 -5.66 11.95
CA PRO A 60 -2.05 -6.97 11.85
C PRO A 60 -2.19 -7.47 10.42
N ALA A 61 -2.52 -6.58 9.47
CA ALA A 61 -2.64 -6.95 8.07
C ALA A 61 -1.29 -7.38 7.47
N ALA A 62 -0.20 -6.67 7.78
CA ALA A 62 1.14 -7.02 7.33
C ALA A 62 1.58 -8.39 7.87
N VAL A 63 1.35 -8.65 9.17
CA VAL A 63 1.67 -9.94 9.80
C VAL A 63 0.88 -11.08 9.16
N ALA A 64 -0.42 -10.91 8.96
CA ALA A 64 -1.25 -11.93 8.35
C ALA A 64 -0.93 -12.14 6.85
N CYS A 65 -0.58 -11.08 6.10
CA CYS A 65 -0.09 -11.21 4.72
C CYS A 65 1.23 -11.98 4.67
N ALA A 66 2.15 -11.69 5.59
CA ALA A 66 3.41 -12.43 5.70
C ALA A 66 3.17 -13.91 6.01
N ALA A 67 2.29 -14.24 6.95
CA ALA A 67 1.96 -15.62 7.29
C ALA A 67 1.37 -16.38 6.09
N LEU A 68 0.46 -15.76 5.34
CA LEU A 68 -0.12 -16.35 4.13
C LEU A 68 0.92 -16.50 3.01
N TRP A 69 1.86 -15.56 2.90
CA TRP A 69 2.94 -15.64 1.93
C TRP A 69 3.90 -16.78 2.26
N VAL A 70 4.32 -16.91 3.53
CA VAL A 70 5.13 -18.04 4.03
C VAL A 70 4.44 -19.37 3.74
N ALA A 71 3.14 -19.48 4.05
CA ALA A 71 2.36 -20.69 3.83
C ALA A 71 2.20 -21.05 2.33
N GLY A 72 2.23 -20.05 1.44
CA GLY A 72 2.15 -20.24 -0.01
C GLY A 72 3.47 -20.62 -0.67
N GLY A 73 4.59 -20.58 0.06
CA GLY A 73 5.93 -20.79 -0.47
C GLY A 73 6.58 -19.46 -0.89
N ILE A 74 7.63 -19.06 -0.17
CA ILE A 74 8.35 -17.81 -0.44
C ILE A 74 9.42 -18.03 -1.51
N VAL A 75 9.49 -17.08 -2.45
CA VAL A 75 10.67 -16.90 -3.30
C VAL A 75 11.70 -16.04 -2.53
N PRO A 76 12.88 -16.58 -2.15
CA PRO A 76 13.81 -15.86 -1.27
C PRO A 76 14.26 -14.51 -1.81
N PHE A 77 14.47 -14.40 -3.12
CA PHE A 77 14.85 -13.15 -3.77
C PHE A 77 13.79 -12.05 -3.60
N ALA A 78 12.51 -12.39 -3.77
CA ALA A 78 11.40 -11.45 -3.58
C ALA A 78 11.31 -10.92 -2.14
N LEU A 79 11.64 -11.76 -1.16
CA LEU A 79 11.67 -11.35 0.24
C LEU A 79 12.84 -10.38 0.50
N ILE A 80 14.03 -10.67 -0.02
CA ILE A 80 15.21 -9.83 0.15
C ILE A 80 14.98 -8.45 -0.45
N ASP A 81 14.49 -8.36 -1.69
CA ASP A 81 14.23 -7.08 -2.35
C ASP A 81 13.23 -6.22 -1.56
N GLY A 82 12.17 -6.88 -1.06
CA GLY A 82 11.18 -6.26 -0.21
C GLY A 82 11.74 -5.74 1.11
N VAL A 83 12.55 -6.54 1.80
CA VAL A 83 13.19 -6.18 3.07
C VAL A 83 14.16 -5.03 2.87
N VAL A 84 15.01 -5.09 1.85
CA VAL A 84 15.96 -4.01 1.52
C VAL A 84 15.21 -2.71 1.29
N LEU A 85 14.12 -2.73 0.51
CA LEU A 85 13.30 -1.55 0.27
C LEU A 85 12.74 -0.96 1.58
N VAL A 86 12.14 -1.78 2.43
CA VAL A 86 11.55 -1.29 3.71
C VAL A 86 12.63 -0.75 4.63
N VAL A 87 13.80 -1.40 4.71
CA VAL A 87 14.93 -0.95 5.54
C VAL A 87 15.46 0.40 5.05
N VAL A 88 15.60 0.59 3.74
CA VAL A 88 16.02 1.87 3.16
C VAL A 88 15.01 2.98 3.47
N LEU A 89 13.71 2.71 3.30
CA LEU A 89 12.66 3.67 3.62
C LEU A 89 12.60 3.99 5.12
N LEU A 90 12.80 2.99 5.98
CA LEU A 90 12.88 3.17 7.42
C LEU A 90 14.09 4.05 7.79
N ALA A 91 15.26 3.75 7.26
CA ALA A 91 16.47 4.55 7.47
C ALA A 91 16.26 6.01 7.02
N LEU A 92 15.64 6.22 5.86
CA LEU A 92 15.29 7.55 5.36
C LEU A 92 14.31 8.27 6.30
N SER A 93 13.27 7.58 6.78
CA SER A 93 12.29 8.16 7.70
C SER A 93 12.91 8.54 9.06
N LEU A 94 13.88 7.76 9.53
CA LEU A 94 14.61 8.04 10.77
C LEU A 94 15.62 9.18 10.60
N CYS A 95 16.36 9.23 9.49
CA CYS A 95 17.36 10.27 9.24
C CYS A 95 16.74 11.60 8.78
N ARG A 96 15.64 11.54 8.04
CA ARG A 96 14.93 12.68 7.44
C ARG A 96 13.42 12.49 7.54
N SER A 97 12.89 12.64 8.76
CA SER A 97 11.45 12.55 9.03
C SER A 97 10.60 13.55 8.26
N GLN A 98 11.19 14.65 7.77
CA GLN A 98 10.54 15.62 6.89
C GLN A 98 10.33 15.10 5.46
N ALA A 99 11.15 14.13 5.02
CA ALA A 99 11.10 13.59 3.67
C ALA A 99 10.11 12.43 3.54
N LEU A 100 10.05 11.54 4.55
CA LEU A 100 9.19 10.36 4.52
C LEU A 100 8.55 10.09 5.89
N GLY A 101 7.22 9.99 5.91
CA GLY A 101 6.47 9.69 7.12
C GLY A 101 6.58 8.22 7.51
N MET A 102 6.58 7.96 8.82
CA MET A 102 6.52 6.59 9.34
C MET A 102 5.25 5.83 8.91
N GLY A 103 4.18 6.54 8.55
CA GLY A 103 2.99 5.93 7.95
C GLY A 103 3.27 5.28 6.60
N ASP A 104 4.10 5.93 5.77
CA ASP A 104 4.44 5.49 4.42
C ASP A 104 5.34 4.26 4.45
N VAL A 105 6.29 4.21 5.39
CA VAL A 105 7.14 3.03 5.63
C VAL A 105 6.30 1.80 5.98
N LYS A 106 5.29 1.97 6.84
CA LYS A 106 4.39 0.86 7.23
C LYS A 106 3.50 0.42 6.07
N LEU A 107 3.02 1.36 5.26
CA LEU A 107 2.29 1.03 4.05
C LEU A 107 3.17 0.29 3.03
N ALA A 108 4.41 0.73 2.82
CA ALA A 108 5.36 0.04 1.95
C ALA A 108 5.64 -1.39 2.44
N LEU A 109 5.80 -1.58 3.75
CA LEU A 109 5.92 -2.91 4.36
C LEU A 109 4.70 -3.79 4.06
N LEU A 110 3.49 -3.24 4.22
CA LEU A 110 2.26 -3.98 3.90
C LEU A 110 2.20 -4.37 2.42
N LEU A 111 2.61 -3.48 1.50
CA LEU A 111 2.64 -3.78 0.06
C LEU A 111 3.66 -4.89 -0.26
N VAL A 112 4.86 -4.81 0.30
CA VAL A 112 5.90 -5.82 0.11
C VAL A 112 5.43 -7.21 0.55
N LEU A 113 4.83 -7.30 1.74
CA LEU A 113 4.35 -8.58 2.29
C LEU A 113 3.07 -9.08 1.60
N GLY A 114 2.27 -8.15 1.05
CA GLY A 114 1.01 -8.46 0.38
C GLY A 114 1.15 -8.88 -1.09
N LEU A 115 2.18 -8.43 -1.80
CA LEU A 115 2.26 -8.48 -3.27
C LEU A 115 3.35 -9.42 -3.85
N ASP A 116 3.87 -10.37 -3.07
CA ASP A 116 4.70 -11.47 -3.60
C ASP A 116 5.86 -11.05 -4.53
N GLY A 117 6.71 -10.14 -4.08
CA GLY A 117 7.80 -9.62 -4.90
C GLY A 117 7.43 -8.47 -5.84
N ARG A 118 6.15 -8.15 -6.01
CA ARG A 118 5.70 -6.97 -6.77
C ARG A 118 5.59 -5.70 -5.93
N GLY A 119 5.98 -5.76 -4.65
CA GLY A 119 5.92 -4.63 -3.73
C GLY A 119 6.76 -3.42 -4.18
N VAL A 120 7.94 -3.68 -4.77
CA VAL A 120 8.81 -2.61 -5.30
C VAL A 120 8.11 -1.90 -6.46
N LEU A 121 7.59 -2.65 -7.43
CA LEU A 121 6.85 -2.12 -8.56
C LEU A 121 5.63 -1.31 -8.09
N ALA A 122 4.86 -1.86 -7.15
CA ALA A 122 3.69 -1.19 -6.59
C ALA A 122 4.03 0.16 -5.96
N LEU A 123 5.14 0.23 -5.21
CA LEU A 123 5.60 1.47 -4.62
C LEU A 123 6.07 2.47 -5.67
N LEU A 124 6.83 2.04 -6.68
CA LEU A 124 7.28 2.90 -7.76
C LEU A 124 6.10 3.51 -8.53
N VAL A 125 5.11 2.69 -8.87
CA VAL A 125 3.88 3.16 -9.53
C VAL A 125 3.12 4.11 -8.61
N ALA A 126 2.97 3.79 -7.32
CA ALA A 126 2.31 4.66 -6.36
C ALA A 126 2.99 6.04 -6.24
N LEU A 127 4.31 6.06 -6.13
CA LEU A 127 5.10 7.29 -6.07
C LEU A 127 5.02 8.08 -7.38
N ALA A 128 5.05 7.42 -8.54
CA ALA A 128 4.88 8.06 -9.83
C ALA A 128 3.49 8.72 -9.95
N LEU A 129 2.43 8.03 -9.53
CA LEU A 129 1.07 8.58 -9.51
C LEU A 129 0.94 9.77 -8.56
N ALA A 130 1.49 9.65 -7.34
CA ALA A 130 1.50 10.72 -6.36
C ALA A 130 2.27 11.95 -6.85
N ALA A 131 3.44 11.74 -7.48
CA ALA A 131 4.27 12.80 -8.05
C ALA A 131 3.55 13.50 -9.21
N CYS A 132 2.95 12.75 -10.14
CA CYS A 132 2.17 13.31 -11.25
C CYS A 132 1.01 14.17 -10.74
N PHE A 133 0.29 13.68 -9.72
CA PHE A 133 -0.80 14.44 -9.09
C PHE A 133 -0.29 15.69 -8.35
N GLY A 134 0.86 15.59 -7.67
CA GLY A 134 1.51 16.72 -7.02
C GLY A 134 1.92 17.81 -8.02
N VAL A 135 2.53 17.43 -9.15
CA VAL A 135 2.86 18.37 -10.24
C VAL A 135 1.59 19.04 -10.77
N LEU A 136 0.52 18.27 -11.01
CA LEU A 136 -0.76 18.83 -11.46
C LEU A 136 -1.32 19.87 -10.47
N LEU A 137 -1.22 19.61 -9.15
CA LEU A 137 -1.64 20.57 -8.14
C LEU A 137 -0.79 21.84 -8.15
N VAL A 138 0.53 21.72 -8.30
CA VAL A 138 1.43 22.87 -8.39
C VAL A 138 1.17 23.68 -9.66
N VAL A 139 0.96 23.03 -10.81
CA VAL A 139 0.61 23.71 -12.07
C VAL A 139 -0.70 24.46 -11.94
N ARG A 140 -1.71 23.88 -11.27
CA ARG A 140 -3.04 24.49 -11.13
C ARG A 140 -3.15 25.54 -10.02
N HIS A 141 -2.39 25.40 -8.94
CA HIS A 141 -2.55 26.23 -7.72
C HIS A 141 -1.26 26.92 -7.27
N GLY A 142 -0.18 26.86 -8.05
CA GLY A 142 1.11 27.47 -7.75
C GLY A 142 1.71 26.96 -6.43
N ARG A 143 2.36 27.86 -5.67
CA ARG A 143 2.98 27.55 -4.36
C ARG A 143 1.99 26.99 -3.35
N ALA A 144 0.71 27.37 -3.42
CA ALA A 144 -0.33 26.83 -2.53
C ALA A 144 -0.61 25.34 -2.79
N GLY A 145 -0.38 24.86 -4.03
CA GLY A 145 -0.46 23.44 -4.36
C GLY A 145 0.69 22.62 -3.75
N GLY A 146 1.90 23.18 -3.73
CA GLY A 146 3.09 22.51 -3.19
C GLY A 146 3.10 22.36 -1.66
N SER A 147 2.37 23.21 -0.94
CA SER A 147 2.28 23.15 0.53
C SER A 147 1.18 22.20 1.05
N ARG A 148 0.37 21.59 0.17
CA ARG A 148 -0.69 20.66 0.59
C ARG A 148 -0.10 19.27 0.87
N GLN A 149 -0.33 18.77 2.08
CA GLN A 149 -0.09 17.36 2.38
C GLN A 149 -1.06 16.48 1.60
N LEU A 150 -0.51 15.63 0.75
CA LEU A 150 -1.25 14.67 -0.07
C LEU A 150 -1.50 13.39 0.71
N PRO A 151 -2.74 12.86 0.75
CA PRO A 151 -2.99 11.53 1.24
C PRO A 151 -2.34 10.52 0.28
N LEU A 152 -1.38 9.75 0.77
CA LEU A 152 -0.60 8.80 -0.03
C LEU A 152 -1.28 7.43 -0.16
N ALA A 153 -2.12 7.04 0.80
CA ALA A 153 -2.77 5.73 0.79
C ALA A 153 -3.57 5.43 -0.49
N PRO A 154 -4.32 6.38 -1.10
CA PRO A 154 -5.01 6.14 -2.37
C PRO A 154 -4.05 5.76 -3.51
N PHE A 155 -2.89 6.42 -3.58
CA PHE A 155 -1.89 6.14 -4.62
C PHE A 155 -1.20 4.79 -4.38
N PHE A 156 -0.96 4.43 -3.11
CA PHE A 156 -0.45 3.10 -2.75
C PHE A 156 -1.43 1.99 -3.11
N ALA A 157 -2.73 2.20 -2.88
CA ALA A 157 -3.77 1.24 -3.26
C ALA A 157 -3.87 1.09 -4.80
N ALA A 158 -3.80 2.19 -5.54
CA ALA A 158 -3.77 2.17 -7.00
C ALA A 158 -2.52 1.49 -7.55
N GLY A 159 -1.33 1.84 -7.02
CA GLY A 159 -0.06 1.22 -7.41
C GLY A 159 -0.04 -0.28 -7.14
N ALA A 160 -0.63 -0.73 -6.03
CA ALA A 160 -0.78 -2.14 -5.71
C ALA A 160 -1.67 -2.90 -6.72
N LEU A 161 -2.81 -2.32 -7.12
CA LEU A 161 -3.66 -2.91 -8.16
C LEU A 161 -2.96 -2.95 -9.51
N ILE A 162 -2.29 -1.88 -9.91
CA ILE A 162 -1.58 -1.82 -11.19
C ILE A 162 -0.44 -2.83 -11.22
N ALA A 163 0.37 -2.92 -10.16
CA ALA A 163 1.43 -3.91 -10.07
C ALA A 163 0.91 -5.35 -10.02
N LEU A 164 -0.30 -5.57 -9.49
CA LEU A 164 -0.94 -6.89 -9.52
C LEU A 164 -1.36 -7.30 -10.96
N LEU A 165 -1.69 -6.33 -11.81
CA LEU A 165 -2.14 -6.57 -13.19
C LEU A 165 -1.02 -6.50 -14.24
N ALA A 166 0.16 -6.01 -13.86
CA ALA A 166 1.38 -6.04 -14.68
C ALA A 166 2.05 -7.41 -14.62
#